data_AF-A0AAU5VY37-F1
#
_entry.id   AF-A0AAU5VY37-F1
#
_cell.length_a   1.000
_cell.length_b   1.000
_cell.length_c   1.000
_cell.angle_alpha   90.00
_cell.angle_beta   90.00
_cell.angle_gamma   90.00
#
_symmetry.space_group_name_H-M   'P 1'
#
loop_
_entity.id
_entity.type
_entity.pdbx_description
1 polymer ?
#
loop_
_entity_poly.entity_id
_entity_poly.type
_entity_poly.pdbx_seq_one_letter_code
_entity_poly.pdbx_strand_id
1 'polypeptide(L)'
;MRRARPGALPRGTGSRALSSVGAGADFVGTAADRTTDQEPVVTEEELTRSRLWHITLSVSGSETPLKEVRRGLEQLAHDHPFLLTSRYANDHAEIRYWEEARDLHDAAAVALRLWGEHRSSAKLPPWEIVGLEVIDRETYHLRIAEGYGPPPAAPVGVHPY
;
A
#
# COMPACT_ATOMS: atom_id res chain seq x y z
N MET A 1 -21.54 -47.16 -28.42
CA MET A 1 -20.33 -46.36 -28.17
C MET A 1 -20.45 -45.65 -26.82
N ARG A 2 -19.35 -45.68 -26.06
CA ARG A 2 -19.04 -45.16 -24.71
C ARG A 2 -20.05 -44.23 -23.98
N ARG A 3 -20.60 -44.75 -22.87
CA ARG A 3 -20.94 -43.95 -21.66
C ARG A 3 -19.73 -44.03 -20.71
N ALA A 4 -19.10 -42.91 -20.41
CA ALA A 4 -18.06 -42.80 -19.39
C ALA A 4 -18.67 -42.17 -18.13
N ARG A 5 -18.55 -42.88 -17.00
CA ARG A 5 -18.83 -42.35 -15.65
C ARG A 5 -17.63 -41.55 -15.17
N PRO A 6 -17.81 -40.35 -14.58
CA PRO A 6 -16.73 -39.62 -13.92
C PRO A 6 -16.34 -40.32 -12.62
N GLY A 7 -15.05 -40.64 -12.50
CA GLY A 7 -14.44 -41.15 -11.27
C GLY A 7 -13.48 -40.12 -10.67
N ALA A 8 -13.49 -40.09 -9.34
CA ALA A 8 -12.45 -39.62 -8.41
C ALA A 8 -12.28 -38.12 -8.15
N LEU A 9 -12.50 -37.79 -6.87
CA LEU A 9 -12.11 -36.56 -6.16
C LEU A 9 -10.59 -36.49 -6.00
N PRO A 10 -9.95 -35.29 -6.05
CA PRO A 10 -8.59 -35.13 -5.57
C PRO A 10 -8.63 -34.72 -4.09
N ARG A 11 -8.21 -35.63 -3.20
CA ARG A 11 -7.79 -35.27 -1.84
C ARG A 11 -6.38 -35.83 -1.65
N GLY A 12 -5.41 -34.94 -1.72
CA GLY A 12 -4.00 -35.26 -1.57
C GLY A 12 -3.28 -34.02 -1.08
N THR A 13 -3.37 -33.78 0.23
CA THR A 13 -2.53 -32.86 0.99
C THR A 13 -1.07 -33.27 0.84
N GLY A 14 -0.38 -32.64 -0.11
CA GLY A 14 1.08 -32.70 -0.24
C GLY A 14 1.67 -31.41 0.31
N SER A 15 2.03 -31.43 1.60
CA SER A 15 2.86 -30.41 2.23
C SER A 15 4.10 -30.16 1.38
N ARG A 16 4.22 -28.96 0.81
CA ARG A 16 5.42 -28.55 0.09
C ARG A 16 6.46 -28.15 1.15
N ALA A 17 7.19 -29.15 1.62
CA ALA A 17 8.36 -28.95 2.47
C ALA A 17 9.36 -28.08 1.71
N LEU A 18 9.66 -26.89 2.24
CA LEU A 18 10.80 -26.10 1.80
C LEU A 18 12.05 -26.74 2.39
N SER A 19 12.88 -27.35 1.55
CA SER A 19 14.21 -27.82 1.94
C SER A 19 15.09 -26.60 2.23
N SER A 20 15.24 -26.31 3.52
CA SER A 20 16.35 -25.53 4.06
C SER A 20 17.66 -26.17 3.59
N VAL A 21 18.46 -25.42 2.83
CA VAL A 21 19.84 -25.79 2.52
C VAL A 21 20.66 -25.43 3.74
N GLY A 22 20.95 -26.45 4.56
CA GLY A 22 21.89 -26.33 5.67
C GLY A 22 23.32 -26.23 5.14
N ALA A 23 23.96 -25.08 5.31
CA ALA A 23 25.40 -24.98 5.29
C ALA A 23 25.92 -25.48 6.64
N GLY A 24 26.64 -26.60 6.60
CA GLY A 24 27.27 -27.23 7.75
C GLY A 24 28.33 -26.36 8.41
N ALA A 25 28.44 -26.56 9.71
CA ALA A 25 29.41 -25.99 10.63
C ALA A 25 30.86 -26.24 10.19
N ASP A 26 31.74 -25.29 10.52
CA ASP A 26 33.02 -25.53 11.23
C ASP A 26 33.78 -24.20 11.40
N PHE A 27 33.57 -23.52 12.52
CA PHE A 27 34.59 -22.63 13.09
C PHE A 27 34.46 -22.65 14.62
N VAL A 28 35.34 -23.43 15.26
CA VAL A 28 35.49 -23.48 16.71
C VAL A 28 36.54 -22.46 17.14
N GLY A 29 36.13 -21.57 18.05
CA GLY A 29 36.99 -20.97 19.07
C GLY A 29 37.53 -19.57 18.76
N THR A 30 37.06 -18.56 19.49
CA THR A 30 37.73 -18.06 20.71
C THR A 30 36.81 -17.04 21.39
N ALA A 31 36.66 -17.17 22.70
CA ALA A 31 35.92 -16.24 23.55
C ALA A 31 36.69 -14.93 23.73
N ALA A 32 36.00 -13.80 23.56
CA ALA A 32 36.15 -12.51 24.26
C ALA A 32 35.85 -11.35 23.29
N ASP A 33 34.64 -10.83 23.30
CA ASP A 33 34.39 -9.48 23.81
C ASP A 33 32.88 -9.31 24.03
N ARG A 34 32.51 -8.82 25.21
CA ARG A 34 31.12 -8.50 25.55
C ARG A 34 30.90 -7.05 25.14
N THR A 35 30.65 -6.84 23.86
CA THR A 35 30.04 -5.61 23.39
C THR A 35 28.58 -5.92 23.13
N THR A 36 27.71 -5.27 23.90
CA THR A 36 26.26 -5.37 23.85
C THR A 36 25.72 -4.94 22.48
N ASP A 37 25.64 -5.88 21.54
CA ASP A 37 24.68 -5.81 20.46
C ASP A 37 23.34 -6.32 21.01
N GLN A 38 22.67 -5.45 21.77
CA GLN A 38 21.23 -5.59 21.96
C GLN A 38 20.60 -5.31 20.59
N GLU A 39 20.14 -6.35 19.90
CA GLU A 39 19.05 -6.18 18.94
C GLU A 39 17.97 -5.35 19.64
N PRO A 40 17.45 -4.28 19.01
CA PRO A 40 16.49 -3.41 19.65
C PRO A 40 15.27 -4.27 20.02
N VAL A 41 15.06 -4.47 21.31
CA VAL A 41 13.82 -5.04 21.84
C VAL A 41 12.75 -4.01 21.58
N VAL A 42 12.11 -4.07 20.41
CA VAL A 42 10.93 -3.27 20.09
C VAL A 42 9.90 -3.66 21.13
N THR A 43 9.62 -2.76 22.07
CA THR A 43 8.63 -3.03 23.12
C THR A 43 7.26 -3.13 22.48
N GLU A 44 6.36 -3.97 23.00
CA GLU A 44 4.96 -4.05 22.52
C GLU A 44 4.28 -2.67 22.53
N GLU A 45 4.75 -1.75 23.40
CA GLU A 45 4.32 -0.35 23.45
C GLU A 45 4.72 0.47 22.20
N GLU A 46 5.85 0.18 21.56
CA GLU A 46 6.27 0.79 20.28
C GLU A 46 5.49 0.23 19.08
N LEU A 47 5.01 -1.01 19.17
CA LEU A 47 4.06 -1.58 18.20
C LEU A 47 2.65 -0.97 18.33
N THR A 48 2.32 -0.35 19.46
CA THR A 48 1.02 0.32 19.70
C THR A 48 0.97 1.80 19.35
N ARG A 49 2.10 2.46 19.01
CA ARG A 49 2.06 3.84 18.50
C ARG A 49 1.64 3.82 17.03
N SER A 50 0.60 4.58 16.69
CA SER A 50 0.22 4.80 15.30
C SER A 50 1.42 5.28 14.49
N ARG A 51 1.58 4.73 13.30
CA ARG A 51 2.64 5.07 12.35
C ARG A 51 2.03 5.88 11.21
N LEU A 52 2.87 6.68 10.56
CA LEU A 52 2.49 7.38 9.34
C LEU A 52 2.81 6.51 8.12
N TRP A 53 1.79 6.32 7.29
CA TRP A 53 1.82 5.53 6.06
C TRP A 53 1.57 6.43 4.87
N HIS A 54 2.44 6.38 3.86
CA HIS A 54 2.15 7.04 2.60
C HIS A 54 1.24 6.15 1.76
N ILE A 55 0.07 6.67 1.41
CA ILE A 55 -0.93 6.02 0.58
C ILE A 55 -0.81 6.57 -0.84
N THR A 56 -0.90 5.68 -1.82
CA THR A 56 -1.15 6.04 -3.22
C THR A 56 -2.30 5.19 -3.75
N LEU A 57 -3.40 5.85 -4.06
CA LEU A 57 -4.62 5.23 -4.57
C LEU A 57 -4.77 5.60 -6.05
N SER A 58 -4.77 4.60 -6.92
CA SER A 58 -4.99 4.75 -8.35
C SER A 58 -6.41 4.32 -8.70
N VAL A 59 -7.13 5.18 -9.39
CA VAL A 59 -8.51 4.96 -9.82
C VAL A 59 -8.64 5.20 -11.33
N SER A 60 -9.48 4.41 -12.00
CA SER A 60 -9.72 4.58 -13.43
C SER A 60 -11.12 4.13 -13.86
N GLY A 61 -11.58 4.62 -15.00
CA GLY A 61 -12.81 4.17 -15.62
C GLY A 61 -13.16 5.01 -16.84
N SER A 62 -14.46 5.15 -17.12
CA SER A 62 -14.95 5.87 -18.30
C SER A 62 -14.50 7.34 -18.32
N GLU A 63 -14.21 7.85 -19.52
CA GLU A 63 -13.82 9.24 -19.70
C GLU A 63 -14.84 10.23 -19.11
N THR A 64 -14.34 11.21 -18.36
CA THR A 64 -15.11 12.29 -17.75
C THR A 64 -14.46 13.64 -18.06
N PRO A 65 -15.22 14.72 -18.30
CA PRO A 65 -14.66 16.05 -18.51
C PRO A 65 -13.70 16.48 -17.39
N LEU A 66 -12.49 16.93 -17.76
CA LEU A 66 -11.42 17.29 -16.82
C LEU A 66 -11.85 18.30 -15.73
N LYS A 67 -12.77 19.22 -16.05
CA LYS A 67 -13.29 20.20 -15.08
C LYS A 67 -14.10 19.55 -13.97
N GLU A 68 -14.86 18.50 -14.30
CA GLU A 68 -15.65 17.75 -13.33
C GLU A 68 -14.75 16.92 -12.43
N VAL A 69 -13.77 16.23 -13.03
CA VAL A 69 -12.73 15.47 -12.30
C VAL A 69 -11.98 16.38 -11.33
N ARG A 70 -11.47 17.52 -11.81
CA ARG A 70 -10.78 18.52 -10.99
C ARG A 70 -11.63 18.96 -9.81
N ARG A 71 -12.87 19.37 -10.05
CA ARG A 71 -13.79 19.83 -8.99
C ARG A 71 -14.04 18.74 -7.95
N GLY A 72 -14.22 17.50 -8.39
CA GLY A 72 -14.45 16.39 -7.46
C GLY A 72 -13.22 16.08 -6.61
N LEU A 73 -12.02 16.12 -7.20
CA LEU A 73 -10.78 15.93 -6.44
C LEU A 73 -10.51 17.09 -5.48
N GLU A 74 -10.84 18.33 -5.87
CA GLU A 74 -10.77 19.50 -4.98
C GLU A 74 -11.76 19.37 -3.80
N GLN A 75 -12.97 18.85 -4.05
CA GLN A 75 -13.93 18.56 -2.98
C GLN A 75 -13.44 17.42 -2.07
N LEU A 76 -12.87 16.36 -2.63
CA LEU A 76 -12.29 15.28 -1.85
C LEU A 76 -11.15 15.79 -0.94
N ALA A 77 -10.29 16.67 -1.46
CA ALA A 77 -9.24 17.33 -0.69
C ALA A 77 -9.77 18.21 0.44
N HIS A 78 -10.93 18.83 0.24
CA HIS A 78 -11.61 19.61 1.26
C HIS A 78 -12.21 18.74 2.36
N ASP A 79 -12.85 17.63 1.96
CA ASP A 79 -13.54 16.71 2.87
C ASP A 79 -12.56 15.88 3.71
N HIS A 80 -11.37 15.60 3.19
CA HIS A 80 -10.33 14.86 3.89
C HIS A 80 -9.06 15.71 4.04
N PRO A 81 -9.06 16.68 4.99
CA PRO A 81 -7.99 17.64 5.15
C PRO A 81 -6.76 17.01 5.81
N PHE A 82 -5.71 16.82 5.02
CA PHE A 82 -4.34 16.42 5.37
C PHE A 82 -3.48 16.57 4.09
N LEU A 83 -2.23 16.12 4.06
CA LEU A 83 -1.28 16.29 2.95
C LEU A 83 -1.69 15.53 1.66
N LEU A 84 -2.86 15.84 1.10
CA LEU A 84 -3.40 15.26 -0.13
C LEU A 84 -2.81 15.95 -1.35
N THR A 85 -2.29 15.15 -2.27
CA THR A 85 -1.95 15.58 -3.63
C THR A 85 -2.60 14.61 -4.61
N SER A 86 -3.12 15.13 -5.71
CA SER A 86 -3.76 14.29 -6.73
C SER A 86 -3.27 14.65 -8.13
N ARG A 87 -3.04 13.64 -8.96
CA ARG A 87 -2.82 13.77 -10.40
C ARG A 87 -3.99 13.16 -11.16
N TYR A 88 -4.45 13.80 -12.23
CA TYR A 88 -5.63 13.32 -12.95
C TYR A 88 -5.58 13.54 -14.46
N ALA A 89 -6.25 12.65 -15.17
CA ALA A 89 -6.56 12.72 -16.59
C ALA A 89 -8.09 12.59 -16.77
N ASN A 90 -8.54 12.45 -18.02
CA ASN A 90 -9.96 12.27 -18.32
C ASN A 90 -10.49 10.89 -17.94
N ASP A 91 -9.65 9.88 -17.75
CA ASP A 91 -10.03 8.48 -17.51
C ASP A 91 -9.43 7.86 -16.23
N HIS A 92 -8.51 8.57 -15.56
CA HIS A 92 -7.88 8.08 -14.34
C HIS A 92 -7.40 9.21 -13.41
N ALA A 93 -7.15 8.86 -12.16
CA ALA A 93 -6.48 9.70 -11.19
C ALA A 93 -5.61 8.89 -10.22
N GLU A 94 -4.58 9.54 -9.71
CA GLU A 94 -3.76 9.07 -8.59
C GLU A 94 -3.93 10.05 -7.43
N ILE A 95 -4.24 9.52 -6.25
CA ILE A 95 -4.48 10.29 -5.04
C ILE A 95 -3.45 9.85 -4.00
N ARG A 96 -2.75 10.80 -3.39
CA ARG A 96 -1.61 10.54 -2.50
C ARG A 96 -1.72 11.32 -1.21
N TYR A 97 -1.48 10.68 -0.08
CA TYR A 97 -1.56 11.30 1.23
C TYR A 97 -0.82 10.50 2.30
N TRP A 98 -0.73 11.07 3.50
CA TRP A 98 -0.17 10.41 4.68
C TRP A 98 -1.30 10.03 5.63
N GLU A 99 -1.42 8.74 5.94
CA GLU A 99 -2.42 8.19 6.85
C GLU A 99 -1.80 7.77 8.18
N GLU A 100 -2.51 7.97 9.28
CA GLU A 100 -2.08 7.50 10.59
C GLU A 100 -2.78 6.19 10.92
N ALA A 101 -2.02 5.11 11.08
CA ALA A 101 -2.57 3.79 11.39
C ALA A 101 -1.58 2.92 12.17
N ARG A 102 -2.10 1.96 12.93
CA ARG A 102 -1.28 1.05 13.75
C ARG A 102 -0.43 0.12 12.89
N ASP A 103 -1.02 -0.38 11.81
CA ASP A 103 -0.36 -1.28 10.88
C ASP A 103 -0.80 -1.03 9.43
N LEU A 104 -0.17 -1.76 8.49
CA LEU A 104 -0.42 -1.64 7.06
C LEU A 104 -1.87 -2.01 6.69
N HIS A 105 -2.46 -2.99 7.37
CA HIS A 105 -3.81 -3.45 7.07
C HIS A 105 -4.84 -2.40 7.47
N ASP A 106 -4.68 -1.78 8.63
CA ASP A 106 -5.50 -0.66 9.09
C ASP A 106 -5.40 0.52 8.10
N ALA A 107 -4.18 0.89 7.68
CA ALA A 107 -3.97 1.96 6.70
C ALA A 107 -4.66 1.68 5.35
N ALA A 108 -4.51 0.44 4.85
CA ALA A 108 -5.16 0.01 3.61
C ALA A 108 -6.70 0.04 3.74
N ALA A 109 -7.24 -0.40 4.88
CA ALA A 109 -8.68 -0.40 5.12
C ALA A 109 -9.25 1.03 5.13
N VAL A 110 -8.55 1.98 5.78
CA VAL A 110 -8.91 3.40 5.76
C VAL A 110 -8.92 3.94 4.32
N ALA A 111 -7.88 3.62 3.53
CA ALA A 111 -7.79 4.11 2.15
C ALA A 111 -8.91 3.61 1.24
N LEU A 112 -9.25 2.33 1.32
CA LEU A 112 -10.35 1.74 0.55
C LEU A 112 -11.70 2.31 0.97
N ARG A 113 -11.88 2.56 2.27
CA ARG A 113 -13.09 3.15 2.83
C ARG A 113 -13.29 4.60 2.40
N LEU A 114 -12.22 5.40 2.42
CA LEU A 114 -12.23 6.80 1.97
C LEU A 114 -12.80 6.91 0.56
N TRP A 115 -12.33 6.09 -0.39
CA TRP A 115 -12.88 6.08 -1.75
C TRP A 115 -14.35 5.71 -1.77
N GLY A 116 -14.72 4.62 -1.09
CA GLY A 116 -16.10 4.13 -1.05
C GLY A 116 -17.10 5.14 -0.50
N GLU A 117 -16.71 5.85 0.56
CA GLU A 117 -17.57 6.80 1.27
C GLU A 117 -17.61 8.17 0.59
N HIS A 118 -16.46 8.68 0.13
CA HIS A 118 -16.36 10.07 -0.31
C HIS A 118 -16.48 10.28 -1.82
N ARG A 119 -16.37 9.22 -2.66
CA ARG A 119 -16.50 9.40 -4.13
C ARG A 119 -17.84 10.04 -4.52
N SER A 120 -18.92 9.65 -3.83
CA SER A 120 -20.27 10.10 -4.16
C SER A 120 -20.52 11.51 -3.65
N SER A 121 -20.06 11.85 -2.43
CA SER A 121 -20.20 13.20 -1.87
C SER A 121 -19.35 14.21 -2.64
N ALA A 122 -18.15 13.81 -3.06
CA ALA A 122 -17.25 14.61 -3.88
C ALA A 122 -17.68 14.70 -5.35
N LYS A 123 -18.75 13.99 -5.77
CA LYS A 123 -19.21 13.92 -7.17
C LYS A 123 -18.13 13.45 -8.14
N LEU A 124 -17.27 12.55 -7.68
CA LEU A 124 -16.28 11.91 -8.52
C LEU A 124 -16.95 10.90 -9.49
N PRO A 125 -16.34 10.65 -10.65
CA PRO A 125 -16.81 9.63 -11.57
C PRO A 125 -16.93 8.27 -10.85
N PRO A 126 -17.78 7.35 -11.34
CA PRO A 126 -17.87 6.00 -10.82
C PRO A 126 -16.67 5.14 -11.25
N TRP A 127 -15.46 5.65 -11.09
CA TRP A 127 -14.21 4.97 -11.36
C TRP A 127 -13.93 3.90 -10.30
N GLU A 128 -13.26 2.84 -10.74
CA GLU A 128 -12.87 1.73 -9.90
C GLU A 128 -11.47 1.95 -9.35
N ILE A 129 -11.20 1.39 -8.17
CA ILE A 129 -9.84 1.31 -7.64
C ILE A 129 -9.09 0.27 -8.45
N VAL A 130 -8.01 0.69 -9.10
CA VAL A 130 -7.16 -0.19 -9.92
C VAL A 130 -5.76 -0.37 -9.34
N GLY A 131 -5.41 0.40 -8.31
CA GLY A 131 -4.15 0.28 -7.60
C GLY A 131 -4.23 0.85 -6.20
N LEU A 132 -3.57 0.20 -5.26
CA LEU A 132 -3.34 0.70 -3.91
C LEU A 132 -1.90 0.37 -3.52
N GLU A 133 -1.15 1.40 -3.17
CA GLU A 133 0.16 1.29 -2.55
C GLU A 133 0.11 1.89 -1.14
N VAL A 134 0.67 1.13 -0.19
CA VAL A 134 0.79 1.51 1.22
C VAL A 134 2.22 1.23 1.64
N ILE A 135 2.96 2.29 1.96
CA ILE A 135 4.36 2.18 2.37
C ILE A 135 4.61 2.98 3.64
N ASP A 136 5.46 2.47 4.51
CA ASP A 136 5.87 3.21 5.69
C ASP A 136 6.78 4.40 5.31
N ARG A 137 7.00 5.28 6.29
CA ARG A 137 7.79 6.49 6.11
C ARG A 137 9.25 6.22 5.72
N GLU A 138 9.85 5.16 6.26
CA GLU A 138 11.25 4.82 5.98
C GLU A 138 11.41 4.37 4.53
N THR A 139 10.56 3.45 4.09
CA THR A 139 10.48 2.96 2.70
C THR A 139 10.21 4.11 1.73
N TYR A 140 9.31 5.04 2.06
CA TYR A 140 9.08 6.23 1.24
C TYR A 140 10.37 7.05 1.05
N HIS A 141 11.06 7.39 2.14
CA HIS A 141 12.29 8.18 2.07
C HIS A 141 13.42 7.44 1.35
N LEU A 142 13.55 6.12 1.56
CA LEU A 142 14.53 5.30 0.85
C LEU A 142 14.30 5.36 -0.67
N ARG A 143 13.07 5.13 -1.12
CA ARG A 143 12.77 5.17 -2.56
C ARG A 143 13.03 6.56 -3.16
N ILE A 144 12.69 7.63 -2.45
CA ILE A 144 13.00 9.00 -2.87
C ILE A 144 14.52 9.19 -3.03
N ALA A 145 15.32 8.71 -2.08
CA ALA A 145 16.77 8.79 -2.15
C ALA A 145 17.35 7.95 -3.32
N GLU A 146 16.73 6.81 -3.63
CA GLU A 146 17.13 5.95 -4.75
C GLU A 146 16.59 6.40 -6.13
N GLY A 147 15.76 7.45 -6.17
CA GLY A 147 15.16 7.95 -7.42
C GLY A 147 14.00 7.10 -7.96
N TYR A 148 13.59 6.06 -7.25
CA TYR A 148 12.38 5.25 -7.53
C TYR A 148 11.18 5.71 -6.69
N GLY A 149 11.35 6.76 -5.91
CA GLY A 149 10.31 7.34 -5.10
C GLY A 149 9.19 7.85 -5.99
N PRO A 150 7.93 7.70 -5.56
CA PRO A 150 6.83 8.27 -6.32
C PRO A 150 7.08 9.78 -6.44
N PRO A 151 6.86 10.40 -7.62
CA PRO A 151 7.39 11.73 -7.95
C PRO A 151 7.21 12.71 -6.79
N PRO A 152 8.17 13.61 -6.52
CA PRO A 152 8.08 14.53 -5.38
C PRO A 152 6.69 15.11 -5.34
N ALA A 153 5.99 14.97 -4.20
CA ALA A 153 4.62 15.43 -4.08
C ALA A 153 4.55 16.85 -4.65
N ALA A 154 3.81 17.02 -5.75
CA ALA A 154 3.60 18.33 -6.34
C ALA A 154 3.11 19.28 -5.23
N PRO A 155 3.27 20.61 -5.37
CA PRO A 155 2.71 21.54 -4.38
C PRO A 155 1.26 21.13 -4.07
N VAL A 156 0.92 21.07 -2.78
CA VAL A 156 -0.38 20.58 -2.26
C VAL A 156 -1.53 20.96 -3.19
N GLY A 157 -2.38 20.00 -3.56
CA GLY A 157 -3.53 20.23 -4.43
C GLY A 157 -3.68 19.23 -5.58
N VAL A 158 -4.45 19.64 -6.59
CA VAL A 158 -4.94 18.79 -7.68
C VAL A 158 -4.35 19.26 -9.00
N HIS A 159 -3.61 18.39 -9.68
CA HIS A 159 -2.84 18.72 -10.88
C HIS A 159 -3.16 17.76 -12.03
N PRO A 160 -3.22 18.23 -13.29
CA PRO A 160 -3.31 17.29 -14.40
C PRO A 160 -2.02 16.44 -14.50
N TYR A 161 -2.10 15.31 -15.21
CA TYR A 161 -0.90 14.56 -15.61
C TYR A 161 -0.02 15.34 -16.57
#